data_AF-A0A8I3A2F7-F1
#
_entry.id   AF-A0A8I3A2F7-F1
#
_cell.length_a   1.000
_cell.length_b   1.000
_cell.length_c   1.000
_cell.angle_alpha   90.00
_cell.angle_beta   90.00
_cell.angle_gamma   90.00
#
_symmetry.space_group_name_H-M   'P 1'
#
loop_
_entity.id
_entity.type
_entity.pdbx_description
1 polymer ?
#
loop_
_entity_poly.entity_id
_entity_poly.type
_entity_poly.pdbx_seq_one_letter_code
_entity_poly.pdbx_strand_id
1 'polypeptide(L)'
;MHGHSPEDGDLIQAPTEVFSGQHGSSAKVLVVSGTGGLTHAAPVLELGRILARRGHRVEFATHRGQEKWVNSPDYSFISRTHTMGDPMTAEKEAAHYLHMQQTDARRDYRDYFLPKFTVDAFWASDYQSLKEVIQVSRPDMIVADFFVDAVRDIQHQFGIPVATLWPQMPYGMAGAPYIPGIPGLQIDALSSEHASLWTRVRAAFRPLRTISALIPYFWFIRNMRRAAGVTYSLFTVNKPNYLVLVNSFWGLETPKDLPPLMAAVGPILADEYPSLDDKLEALFASHHRVVFISFGTHVLVPPEYLQRLLLALSSLLEEGLIDGIIWVAKDAQRTQFNRAHCIAKGSDVRVGELLDNKNRAWLFTPFAPQRAILDRPETILFMTHGGGSSVNEAAYHGTPMLVLGFFFDQLLNGLRVQEAGIGMYLDKAAFTGEEVLQKARTILADEGGVFSRDIQRMKHIARVSSRKKEYGADLIEEVMFDAIFSKVPPADEGDKLMMVRRRRPMHLQTADSRMSVWKARNWDLTVLGLLVTGSFVGVAYVGYVRLIKS
;
A
#
# COMPACT_ATOMS: atom_id res chain seq x y z
N MET A 1 37.42 -41.60 49.32
CA MET A 1 36.05 -41.84 48.83
C MET A 1 35.45 -40.50 48.44
N HIS A 2 34.99 -40.45 47.19
CA HIS A 2 34.11 -39.47 46.55
C HIS A 2 34.50 -37.99 46.55
N GLY A 3 35.12 -37.62 45.43
CA GLY A 3 35.00 -36.28 44.86
C GLY A 3 33.68 -36.10 44.10
N HIS A 4 33.34 -34.84 43.87
CA HIS A 4 32.46 -34.37 42.80
C HIS A 4 32.95 -32.97 42.41
N SER A 5 33.44 -32.85 41.18
CA SER A 5 33.67 -31.59 40.49
C SER A 5 32.32 -30.98 40.08
N PRO A 6 32.14 -29.65 40.15
CA PRO A 6 31.06 -29.01 39.42
C PRO A 6 31.41 -29.01 37.94
N GLU A 7 30.54 -29.62 37.12
CA GLU A 7 30.61 -29.61 35.67
C GLU A 7 30.54 -28.17 35.13
N ASP A 8 31.43 -27.90 34.18
CA ASP A 8 31.48 -26.68 33.39
C ASP A 8 30.13 -26.43 32.71
N GLY A 9 29.44 -25.38 33.15
CA GLY A 9 28.34 -24.82 32.38
C GLY A 9 28.90 -24.13 31.14
N ASP A 10 28.34 -24.49 29.97
CA ASP A 10 28.53 -23.77 28.71
C ASP A 10 28.11 -22.31 28.87
N LEU A 11 29.03 -21.48 29.36
CA LEU A 11 29.02 -20.04 29.21
C LEU A 11 29.17 -19.77 27.72
N ILE A 12 28.05 -19.38 27.09
CA ILE A 12 28.04 -18.77 25.76
C ILE A 12 29.08 -17.65 25.79
N GLN A 13 30.24 -17.91 25.17
CA GLN A 13 31.25 -16.90 24.95
C GLN A 13 30.60 -15.76 24.16
N ALA A 14 30.54 -14.58 24.77
CA ALA A 14 30.17 -13.37 24.04
C ALA A 14 31.13 -13.23 22.85
N PRO A 15 30.65 -12.96 21.62
CA PRO A 15 31.54 -12.83 20.48
C PRO A 15 32.41 -11.59 20.68
N THR A 16 33.68 -11.82 21.01
CA THR A 16 34.73 -10.81 21.21
C THR A 16 35.22 -10.20 19.89
N GLU A 17 34.55 -10.43 18.78
CA GLU A 17 34.92 -9.95 17.43
C GLU A 17 34.21 -8.67 16.98
N VAL A 18 33.49 -7.95 17.85
CA VAL A 18 32.71 -6.77 17.42
C VAL A 18 33.58 -5.52 17.18
N PHE A 19 34.86 -5.52 17.59
CA PHE A 19 35.72 -4.33 17.51
C PHE A 19 37.07 -4.55 16.80
N SER A 20 37.12 -5.49 15.84
CA SER A 20 38.13 -5.40 14.78
C SER A 20 37.51 -4.65 13.59
N GLY A 21 38.23 -3.68 13.02
CA GLY A 21 37.75 -2.73 12.00
C GLY A 21 37.39 -3.32 10.63
N GLN A 22 36.74 -4.49 10.58
CA GLN A 22 36.21 -5.14 9.37
C GLN A 22 34.69 -5.41 9.43
N HIS A 23 34.00 -5.17 10.55
CA HIS A 23 32.52 -5.25 10.66
C HIS A 23 31.81 -3.89 10.56
N GLY A 24 32.43 -2.91 9.88
CA GLY A 24 31.92 -1.55 9.79
C GLY A 24 31.38 -1.17 8.41
N SER A 25 30.18 -1.65 8.04
CA SER A 25 29.21 -1.00 7.11
C SER A 25 28.23 -1.97 6.45
N SER A 26 28.61 -3.24 6.24
CA SER A 26 27.80 -4.23 5.52
C SER A 26 26.94 -5.06 6.48
N ALA A 27 25.65 -5.20 6.16
CA ALA A 27 24.65 -5.94 6.94
C ALA A 27 23.83 -6.84 6.00
N LYS A 28 23.20 -7.88 6.54
CA LYS A 28 22.36 -8.78 5.76
C LYS A 28 20.89 -8.37 5.83
N VAL A 29 20.31 -8.04 4.69
CA VAL A 29 18.91 -7.62 4.57
C VAL A 29 18.12 -8.72 3.87
N LEU A 30 17.05 -9.19 4.50
CA LEU A 30 16.09 -10.11 3.90
C LEU A 30 14.90 -9.32 3.35
N VAL A 31 14.79 -9.24 2.03
CA VAL A 31 13.61 -8.70 1.35
C VAL A 31 12.57 -9.81 1.25
N VAL A 32 11.31 -9.52 1.61
CA VAL A 32 10.24 -10.52 1.67
C VAL A 32 9.01 -10.04 0.92
N SER A 33 8.51 -10.87 0.02
CA SER A 33 7.21 -10.69 -0.65
C SER A 33 6.45 -12.01 -0.58
N GLY A 34 5.13 -11.97 -0.40
CA GLY A 34 4.32 -13.19 -0.30
C GLY A 34 3.21 -13.19 -1.33
N THR A 35 1.97 -13.29 -0.84
CA THR A 35 0.77 -13.21 -1.65
C THR A 35 0.75 -11.90 -2.46
N GLY A 36 0.36 -11.99 -3.73
CA GLY A 36 0.30 -10.85 -4.64
C GLY A 36 1.13 -11.07 -5.91
N GLY A 37 1.09 -10.09 -6.79
CA GLY A 37 1.87 -10.09 -8.03
C GLY A 37 3.22 -9.36 -7.90
N LEU A 38 3.97 -9.32 -9.00
CA LEU A 38 5.22 -8.56 -9.11
C LEU A 38 5.05 -7.08 -8.75
N THR A 39 3.86 -6.51 -8.87
CA THR A 39 3.54 -5.13 -8.47
C THR A 39 3.77 -4.85 -6.98
N HIS A 40 3.72 -5.88 -6.13
CA HIS A 40 4.05 -5.81 -4.70
C HIS A 40 5.55 -6.02 -4.45
N ALA A 41 6.15 -6.97 -5.14
CA ALA A 41 7.56 -7.29 -5.00
C ALA A 41 8.47 -6.18 -5.55
N ALA A 42 8.11 -5.54 -6.68
CA ALA A 42 8.97 -4.59 -7.36
C ALA A 42 9.42 -3.40 -6.48
N PRO A 43 8.53 -2.74 -5.71
CA PRO A 43 8.95 -1.65 -4.80
C PRO A 43 9.88 -2.10 -3.67
N VAL A 44 9.67 -3.27 -3.04
CA VAL A 44 10.59 -3.76 -1.99
C VAL A 44 11.92 -4.23 -2.58
N LEU A 45 11.91 -4.79 -3.78
CA LEU A 45 13.13 -5.15 -4.52
C LEU A 45 13.93 -3.90 -4.94
N GLU A 46 13.26 -2.79 -5.28
CA GLU A 46 13.93 -1.51 -5.57
C GLU A 46 14.64 -0.95 -4.33
N LEU A 47 14.02 -1.01 -3.15
CA LEU A 47 14.69 -0.69 -1.89
C LEU A 47 15.88 -1.64 -1.64
N GLY A 48 15.71 -2.93 -1.93
CA GLY A 48 16.80 -3.91 -1.90
C GLY A 48 17.96 -3.52 -2.82
N ARG A 49 17.69 -3.07 -4.04
CA ARG A 49 18.72 -2.61 -5.00
C ARG A 49 19.53 -1.44 -4.43
N ILE A 50 18.86 -0.47 -3.81
CA ILE A 50 19.51 0.68 -3.17
C ILE A 50 20.42 0.21 -2.03
N LEU A 51 19.92 -0.64 -1.14
CA LEU A 51 20.69 -1.17 -0.02
C LEU A 51 21.89 -2.01 -0.49
N ALA A 52 21.73 -2.80 -1.55
CA ALA A 52 22.82 -3.55 -2.14
C ALA A 52 23.91 -2.63 -2.71
N ARG A 53 23.52 -1.56 -3.41
CA ARG A 53 24.45 -0.53 -3.91
C ARG A 53 25.18 0.21 -2.77
N ARG A 54 24.57 0.30 -1.58
CA ARG A 54 25.19 0.85 -0.36
C ARG A 54 26.10 -0.14 0.36
N GLY A 55 26.23 -1.37 -0.15
CA GLY A 55 27.16 -2.39 0.36
C GLY A 55 26.53 -3.45 1.25
N HIS A 56 25.20 -3.47 1.41
CA HIS A 56 24.50 -4.51 2.15
C HIS A 56 24.32 -5.79 1.32
N ARG A 57 24.37 -6.95 1.99
CA ARG A 57 24.06 -8.22 1.34
C ARG A 57 22.56 -8.45 1.36
N VAL A 58 21.94 -8.47 0.18
CA VAL A 58 20.49 -8.65 0.06
C VAL A 58 20.15 -10.09 -0.29
N GLU A 59 19.18 -10.66 0.41
CA GLU A 59 18.56 -11.95 0.11
C GLU A 59 17.06 -11.72 -0.12
N PHE A 60 16.40 -12.59 -0.89
CA PHE A 60 14.99 -12.49 -1.21
C PHE A 60 14.23 -13.73 -0.77
N ALA A 61 13.07 -13.58 -0.13
CA ALA A 61 12.17 -14.69 0.18
C ALA A 61 10.78 -14.45 -0.42
N THR A 62 10.25 -15.46 -1.11
CA THR A 62 8.96 -15.36 -1.82
C THR A 62 8.25 -16.70 -1.98
N HIS A 63 6.97 -16.68 -2.36
CA HIS A 63 6.23 -17.92 -2.60
C HIS A 63 6.78 -18.76 -3.74
N ARG A 64 6.61 -20.09 -3.64
CA ARG A 64 7.04 -21.03 -4.68
C ARG A 64 6.54 -20.63 -6.06
N GLY A 65 7.43 -20.64 -7.05
CA GLY A 65 7.18 -20.24 -8.43
C GLY A 65 7.29 -18.73 -8.68
N GLN A 66 7.34 -17.89 -7.65
CA GLN A 66 7.56 -16.44 -7.77
C GLN A 66 9.04 -16.06 -7.74
N GLU A 67 9.94 -16.98 -7.41
CA GLU A 67 11.40 -16.77 -7.46
C GLU A 67 11.86 -16.32 -8.84
N LYS A 68 11.11 -16.71 -9.89
CA LYS A 68 11.33 -16.27 -11.27
C LYS A 68 11.38 -14.76 -11.47
N TRP A 69 10.79 -13.98 -10.57
CA TRP A 69 10.82 -12.51 -10.63
C TRP A 69 12.23 -11.94 -10.55
N VAL A 70 13.15 -12.64 -9.88
CA VAL A 70 14.54 -12.20 -9.70
C VAL A 70 15.53 -12.99 -10.57
N ASN A 71 15.05 -13.74 -11.57
CA ASN A 71 15.92 -14.50 -12.49
C ASN A 71 16.55 -13.61 -13.58
N SER A 72 16.10 -12.37 -13.75
CA SER A 72 16.68 -11.41 -14.70
C SER A 72 18.05 -10.90 -14.22
N PRO A 73 19.00 -10.60 -15.12
CA PRO A 73 20.25 -9.92 -14.78
C PRO A 73 20.06 -8.63 -13.96
N ASP A 74 18.91 -7.96 -14.08
CA ASP A 74 18.55 -6.74 -13.34
C ASP A 74 18.48 -6.95 -11.82
N TYR A 75 18.38 -8.20 -11.37
CA TYR A 75 18.32 -8.61 -9.96
C TYR A 75 19.58 -9.36 -9.50
N SER A 76 20.69 -9.24 -10.23
CA SER A 76 21.99 -9.84 -9.87
C SER A 76 22.53 -9.40 -8.50
N PHE A 77 21.99 -8.33 -7.91
CA PHE A 77 22.29 -7.89 -6.55
C PHE A 77 21.69 -8.80 -5.45
N ILE A 78 20.72 -9.66 -5.79
CA ILE A 78 20.15 -10.64 -4.87
C ILE A 78 21.13 -11.80 -4.70
N SER A 79 21.73 -11.91 -3.52
CA SER A 79 22.78 -12.90 -3.23
C SER A 79 22.25 -14.31 -2.96
N ARG A 80 20.96 -14.44 -2.61
CA ARG A 80 20.27 -15.72 -2.37
C ARG A 80 18.77 -15.52 -2.43
N THR A 81 18.07 -16.49 -3.01
CA THR A 81 16.61 -16.57 -3.00
C THR A 81 16.15 -17.74 -2.13
N HIS A 82 15.11 -17.52 -1.34
CA HIS A 82 14.48 -18.49 -0.44
C HIS A 82 13.02 -18.70 -0.84
N THR A 83 12.58 -19.96 -0.82
CA THR A 83 11.20 -20.33 -1.12
C THR A 83 10.38 -20.35 0.17
N MET A 84 9.20 -19.72 0.16
CA MET A 84 8.25 -19.67 1.28
C MET A 84 6.89 -20.25 0.90
N GLY A 85 6.43 -21.33 1.53
CA GLY A 85 5.09 -21.86 1.29
C GLY A 85 4.74 -22.10 -0.19
N ASP A 86 3.45 -22.28 -0.47
CA ASP A 86 2.92 -22.40 -1.82
C ASP A 86 2.12 -21.15 -2.18
N PRO A 87 2.10 -20.72 -3.45
CA PRO A 87 1.33 -19.56 -3.88
C PRO A 87 -0.18 -19.88 -3.88
N MET A 88 -1.01 -18.85 -3.98
CA MET A 88 -2.42 -19.03 -4.32
C MET A 88 -2.55 -19.71 -5.69
N THR A 89 -3.38 -20.75 -5.78
CA THR A 89 -3.64 -21.40 -7.07
C THR A 89 -4.36 -20.43 -8.01
N ALA A 90 -4.11 -20.54 -9.32
CA ALA A 90 -4.69 -19.64 -10.32
C ALA A 90 -6.24 -19.59 -10.26
N GLU A 91 -6.89 -20.73 -9.97
CA GLU A 91 -8.34 -20.81 -9.79
C GLU A 91 -8.82 -20.04 -8.55
N LYS A 92 -8.16 -20.24 -7.39
CA LYS A 92 -8.47 -19.52 -6.16
C LYS A 92 -8.20 -18.03 -6.30
N GLU A 93 -7.13 -17.67 -6.99
CA GLU A 93 -6.78 -16.28 -7.31
C GLU A 93 -7.87 -15.64 -8.17
N ALA A 94 -8.26 -16.27 -9.27
CA ALA A 94 -9.32 -15.77 -10.14
C ALA A 94 -10.66 -15.61 -9.38
N ALA A 95 -11.04 -16.60 -8.57
CA ALA A 95 -12.24 -16.53 -7.74
C ALA A 95 -12.15 -15.40 -6.69
N HIS A 96 -10.99 -15.23 -6.06
CA HIS A 96 -10.73 -14.18 -5.08
C HIS A 96 -10.88 -12.78 -5.69
N TYR A 97 -10.25 -12.52 -6.83
CA TYR A 97 -10.36 -11.22 -7.51
C TYR A 97 -11.74 -10.97 -8.11
N LEU A 98 -12.43 -12.00 -8.60
CA LEU A 98 -13.81 -11.87 -9.06
C LEU A 98 -14.75 -11.51 -7.91
N HIS A 99 -14.60 -12.17 -6.75
CA HIS A 99 -15.36 -11.85 -5.54
C HIS A 99 -15.15 -10.39 -5.13
N MET A 100 -13.90 -9.93 -5.05
CA MET A 100 -13.58 -8.53 -4.73
C MET A 100 -14.31 -7.54 -5.64
N GLN A 101 -14.32 -7.79 -6.96
CA GLN A 101 -15.00 -6.93 -7.94
C GLN A 101 -16.51 -6.84 -7.74
N GLN A 102 -17.13 -7.92 -7.27
CA GLN A 102 -18.58 -8.01 -7.06
C GLN A 102 -19.04 -7.35 -5.75
N THR A 103 -18.14 -7.19 -4.77
CA THR A 103 -18.47 -6.61 -3.46
C THR A 103 -18.54 -5.08 -3.46
N ASP A 104 -19.26 -4.49 -2.50
CA ASP A 104 -19.32 -3.04 -2.28
C ASP A 104 -19.47 -2.74 -0.77
N ALA A 105 -18.47 -2.05 -0.21
CA ALA A 105 -18.44 -1.64 1.20
C ALA A 105 -19.65 -0.76 1.61
N ARG A 106 -20.34 -0.11 0.66
CA ARG A 106 -21.55 0.67 0.94
C ARG A 106 -22.76 -0.24 1.20
N ARG A 107 -22.79 -1.43 0.59
CA ARG A 107 -23.89 -2.39 0.63
C ARG A 107 -23.71 -3.41 1.76
N ASP A 108 -22.64 -4.20 1.71
CA ASP A 108 -22.36 -5.25 2.68
C ASP A 108 -20.89 -5.28 3.09
N TYR A 109 -20.63 -4.92 4.35
CA TYR A 109 -19.29 -4.94 4.92
C TYR A 109 -18.75 -6.33 5.17
N ARG A 110 -19.60 -7.32 5.47
CA ARG A 110 -19.15 -8.68 5.75
C ARG A 110 -18.57 -9.28 4.49
N ASP A 111 -19.34 -9.20 3.41
CA ASP A 111 -18.95 -9.69 2.10
C ASP A 111 -17.71 -8.97 1.55
N TYR A 112 -17.68 -7.63 1.65
CA TYR A 112 -16.53 -6.81 1.27
C TYR A 112 -15.23 -7.18 2.03
N PHE A 113 -15.33 -7.66 3.26
CA PHE A 113 -14.17 -8.02 4.09
C PHE A 113 -13.74 -9.49 3.95
N LEU A 114 -14.56 -10.36 3.36
CA LEU A 114 -14.22 -11.78 3.13
C LEU A 114 -12.89 -12.01 2.41
N PRO A 115 -12.50 -11.23 1.37
CA PRO A 115 -11.20 -11.36 0.72
C PRO A 115 -10.02 -11.36 1.70
N LYS A 116 -10.14 -10.66 2.82
CA LYS A 116 -9.07 -10.59 3.83
C LYS A 116 -8.80 -11.94 4.49
N PHE A 117 -9.82 -12.79 4.67
CA PHE A 117 -9.64 -14.14 5.20
C PHE A 117 -8.81 -15.01 4.25
N THR A 118 -9.01 -14.86 2.93
CA THR A 118 -8.27 -15.61 1.91
C THR A 118 -6.80 -15.25 1.92
N VAL A 119 -6.47 -13.95 1.89
CA VAL A 119 -5.07 -13.49 1.81
C VAL A 119 -4.35 -13.72 3.14
N ASP A 120 -5.00 -13.45 4.28
CA ASP A 120 -4.34 -13.61 5.57
C ASP A 120 -4.20 -15.08 6.00
N ALA A 121 -4.89 -16.02 5.35
CA ALA A 121 -4.68 -17.45 5.58
C ALA A 121 -3.24 -17.90 5.25
N PHE A 122 -2.54 -17.17 4.37
CA PHE A 122 -1.13 -17.40 4.05
C PHE A 122 -0.20 -17.09 5.23
N TRP A 123 -0.65 -16.33 6.22
CA TRP A 123 0.15 -16.06 7.43
C TRP A 123 0.67 -17.36 8.06
N ALA A 124 -0.12 -18.44 8.07
CA ALA A 124 0.31 -19.70 8.68
C ALA A 124 1.51 -20.32 7.95
N SER A 125 1.48 -20.41 6.63
CA SER A 125 2.58 -20.93 5.81
C SER A 125 3.78 -19.98 5.81
N ASP A 126 3.53 -18.68 5.76
CA ASP A 126 4.57 -17.65 5.73
C ASP A 126 5.33 -17.65 7.05
N TYR A 127 4.62 -17.68 8.18
CA TYR A 127 5.21 -17.72 9.50
C TYR A 127 6.07 -18.98 9.73
N GLN A 128 5.62 -20.16 9.28
CA GLN A 128 6.44 -21.37 9.38
C GLN A 128 7.71 -21.27 8.51
N SER A 129 7.54 -20.89 7.24
CA SER A 129 8.66 -20.78 6.29
C SER A 129 9.68 -19.73 6.73
N LEU A 130 9.21 -18.58 7.23
CA LEU A 130 10.10 -17.52 7.70
C LEU A 130 10.95 -17.95 8.90
N LYS A 131 10.44 -18.79 9.80
CA LYS A 131 11.27 -19.34 10.90
C LYS A 131 12.44 -20.15 10.36
N GLU A 132 12.20 -20.98 9.34
CA GLU A 132 13.24 -21.78 8.70
C GLU A 132 14.24 -20.89 7.97
N VAL A 133 13.75 -19.94 7.18
CA VAL A 133 14.58 -18.96 6.45
C VAL A 133 15.47 -18.18 7.42
N ILE A 134 14.96 -17.75 8.57
CA ILE A 134 15.73 -16.97 9.55
C ILE A 134 16.80 -17.79 10.25
N GLN A 135 16.58 -19.07 10.49
CA GLN A 135 17.60 -19.96 11.07
C GLN A 135 18.81 -20.09 10.13
N VAL A 136 18.57 -20.11 8.82
CA VAL A 136 19.60 -20.23 7.77
C VAL A 136 20.21 -18.88 7.41
N SER A 137 19.36 -17.89 7.09
CA SER A 137 19.76 -16.56 6.61
C SER A 137 20.37 -15.74 7.74
N ARG A 138 19.78 -15.74 8.95
CA ARG A 138 20.15 -14.85 10.07
C ARG A 138 20.32 -13.39 9.60
N PRO A 139 19.23 -12.74 9.12
CA PRO A 139 19.30 -11.36 8.66
C PRO A 139 19.36 -10.37 9.82
N ASP A 140 20.02 -9.24 9.57
CA ASP A 140 20.08 -8.11 10.50
C ASP A 140 18.84 -7.22 10.40
N MET A 141 18.15 -7.26 9.25
CA MET A 141 16.94 -6.48 8.97
C MET A 141 16.03 -7.23 7.98
N ILE A 142 14.72 -7.09 8.16
CA ILE A 142 13.72 -7.59 7.21
C ILE A 142 12.99 -6.40 6.56
N VAL A 143 12.90 -6.40 5.24
CA VAL A 143 12.11 -5.42 4.46
C VAL A 143 11.01 -6.18 3.74
N ALA A 144 9.75 -6.02 4.17
CA ALA A 144 8.65 -6.84 3.71
C ALA A 144 7.56 -6.03 2.99
N ASP A 145 6.93 -6.64 1.99
CA ASP A 145 5.62 -6.18 1.52
C ASP A 145 4.56 -6.32 2.62
N PHE A 146 3.58 -5.41 2.64
CA PHE A 146 2.57 -5.37 3.71
C PHE A 146 1.68 -6.62 3.81
N PHE A 147 1.55 -7.44 2.76
CA PHE A 147 0.78 -8.69 2.85
C PHE A 147 1.46 -9.72 3.74
N VAL A 148 2.77 -9.63 3.95
CA VAL A 148 3.52 -10.61 4.76
C VAL A 148 3.49 -10.23 6.25
N ASP A 149 2.31 -10.09 6.86
CA ASP A 149 2.15 -9.66 8.26
C ASP A 149 2.86 -10.58 9.27
N ALA A 150 3.15 -11.83 8.87
CA ALA A 150 3.94 -12.80 9.64
C ALA A 150 5.31 -12.26 10.11
N VAL A 151 5.90 -11.30 9.39
CA VAL A 151 7.18 -10.69 9.80
C VAL A 151 7.09 -9.96 11.14
N ARG A 152 5.90 -9.54 11.59
CA ARG A 152 5.74 -8.92 12.91
C ARG A 152 5.84 -9.93 14.04
N ASP A 153 5.35 -11.15 13.81
CA ASP A 153 5.53 -12.26 14.74
C ASP A 153 7.00 -12.70 14.78
N ILE A 154 7.67 -12.69 13.63
CA ILE A 154 9.12 -12.86 13.55
C ILE A 154 9.87 -11.80 14.35
N GLN A 155 9.54 -10.51 14.16
CA GLN A 155 10.15 -9.41 14.91
C GLN A 155 10.02 -9.64 16.42
N HIS A 156 8.83 -10.04 16.88
CA HIS A 156 8.56 -10.29 18.29
C HIS A 156 9.40 -11.44 18.85
N GLN A 157 9.52 -12.55 18.11
CA GLN A 157 10.17 -13.76 18.61
C GLN A 157 11.69 -13.72 18.49
N PHE A 158 12.22 -13.20 17.39
CA PHE A 158 13.65 -13.24 17.08
C PHE A 158 14.34 -11.90 17.31
N GLY A 159 13.59 -10.82 17.58
CA GLY A 159 14.17 -9.50 17.83
C GLY A 159 14.89 -8.91 16.61
N ILE A 160 14.49 -9.32 15.41
CA ILE A 160 15.00 -8.80 14.13
C ILE A 160 14.16 -7.57 13.76
N PRO A 161 14.76 -6.39 13.52
CA PRO A 161 14.01 -5.21 13.10
C PRO A 161 13.32 -5.44 11.74
N VAL A 162 12.18 -4.77 11.55
CA VAL A 162 11.33 -4.91 10.36
C VAL A 162 10.98 -3.53 9.81
N ALA A 163 11.05 -3.43 8.48
CA ALA A 163 10.33 -2.44 7.70
C ALA A 163 9.21 -3.12 6.90
N THR A 164 8.02 -2.53 6.90
CA THR A 164 6.93 -2.97 6.02
C THR A 164 6.60 -1.87 5.02
N LEU A 165 6.47 -2.23 3.75
CA LEU A 165 6.14 -1.32 2.67
C LEU A 165 4.66 -1.45 2.31
N TRP A 166 3.93 -0.36 2.48
CA TRP A 166 2.51 -0.27 2.17
C TRP A 166 2.30 0.47 0.83
N PRO A 167 1.35 0.04 -0.02
CA PRO A 167 1.05 0.72 -1.28
C PRO A 167 0.32 2.05 -1.08
N GLN A 168 -0.22 2.29 0.11
CA GLN A 168 -0.91 3.52 0.51
C GLN A 168 -0.82 3.69 2.03
N MET A 169 -1.30 4.82 2.56
CA MET A 169 -1.37 5.01 4.02
C MET A 169 -2.06 3.82 4.73
N PRO A 170 -1.43 3.21 5.76
CA PRO A 170 -1.95 2.01 6.38
C PRO A 170 -3.32 2.19 7.01
N TYR A 171 -4.17 1.17 6.88
CA TYR A 171 -5.50 1.17 7.48
C TYR A 171 -5.41 1.15 9.00
N GLY A 172 -6.16 2.03 9.67
CA GLY A 172 -6.25 2.05 11.14
C GLY A 172 -5.01 2.58 11.86
N MET A 173 -4.02 3.13 11.16
CA MET A 173 -2.84 3.79 11.74
C MET A 173 -2.80 5.29 11.41
N ALA A 174 -2.08 6.04 12.25
CA ALA A 174 -1.88 7.48 12.10
C ALA A 174 -3.19 8.22 11.78
N GLY A 175 -4.22 8.01 12.61
CA GLY A 175 -5.49 8.72 12.46
C GLY A 175 -5.39 10.20 12.84
N ALA A 176 -6.21 11.03 12.20
CA ALA A 176 -6.33 12.46 12.50
C ALA A 176 -7.81 12.85 12.66
N PRO A 177 -8.17 13.83 13.52
CA PRO A 177 -9.57 14.18 13.79
C PRO A 177 -10.38 14.63 12.57
N TYR A 178 -9.69 15.19 11.57
CA TYR A 178 -10.30 15.66 10.33
C TYR A 178 -10.38 14.57 9.24
N ILE A 179 -9.80 13.38 9.45
CA ILE A 179 -9.94 12.23 8.54
C ILE A 179 -11.16 11.43 8.99
N PRO A 180 -12.25 11.40 8.19
CA PRO A 180 -13.49 10.78 8.60
C PRO A 180 -13.40 9.25 8.62
N GLY A 181 -13.95 8.62 9.65
CA GLY A 181 -14.01 7.16 9.78
C GLY A 181 -12.69 6.51 10.17
N ILE A 182 -12.44 5.29 9.70
CA ILE A 182 -11.18 4.56 9.94
C ILE A 182 -10.16 5.04 8.89
N PRO A 183 -8.97 5.52 9.30
CA PRO A 183 -7.91 5.93 8.37
C PRO A 183 -7.63 4.85 7.33
N GLY A 184 -7.53 5.23 6.06
CA GLY A 184 -7.32 4.33 4.92
C GLY A 184 -8.56 3.62 4.39
N LEU A 185 -9.73 3.73 5.05
CA LEU A 185 -11.00 3.11 4.63
C LEU A 185 -12.08 4.15 4.32
N GLN A 186 -11.66 5.35 3.90
CA GLN A 186 -12.55 6.39 3.39
C GLN A 186 -13.27 5.89 2.11
N ILE A 187 -14.54 6.29 1.94
CA ILE A 187 -15.37 5.90 0.78
C ILE A 187 -15.92 7.12 0.06
N ASP A 188 -16.33 8.14 0.82
CA ASP A 188 -17.05 9.29 0.28
C ASP A 188 -16.20 10.56 0.27
N ALA A 189 -15.28 10.69 1.23
CA ALA A 189 -14.44 11.87 1.39
C ALA A 189 -13.13 11.47 2.08
N LEU A 190 -12.01 11.99 1.58
CA LEU A 190 -10.68 11.74 2.13
C LEU A 190 -10.44 12.53 3.42
N SER A 191 -10.94 13.77 3.48
CA SER A 191 -10.87 14.67 4.63
C SER A 191 -12.23 15.32 4.93
N SER A 192 -12.34 15.96 6.09
CA SER A 192 -13.53 16.71 6.48
C SER A 192 -13.64 18.08 5.80
N GLU A 193 -12.62 18.52 5.06
CA GLU A 193 -12.58 19.84 4.40
C GLU A 193 -13.68 19.99 3.34
N HIS A 194 -13.88 18.93 2.55
CA HIS A 194 -14.85 18.89 1.46
C HIS A 194 -16.06 17.99 1.78
N ALA A 195 -16.17 17.50 3.02
CA ALA A 195 -17.24 16.61 3.43
C ALA A 195 -18.43 17.37 4.04
N SER A 196 -19.63 17.08 3.56
CA SER A 196 -20.86 17.54 4.22
C SER A 196 -20.99 16.96 5.64
N LEU A 197 -21.78 17.63 6.49
CA LEU A 197 -22.09 17.12 7.83
C LEU A 197 -22.65 15.69 7.76
N TRP A 198 -23.52 15.40 6.79
CA TRP A 198 -24.08 14.06 6.60
C TRP A 198 -23.02 13.02 6.25
N THR A 199 -22.07 13.34 5.38
CA THR A 199 -20.95 12.45 5.06
C THR A 199 -20.09 12.16 6.29
N ARG A 200 -19.80 13.19 7.10
CA ARG A 200 -19.03 13.04 8.35
C ARG A 200 -19.77 12.18 9.38
N VAL A 201 -21.07 12.39 9.56
CA VAL A 201 -21.93 11.57 10.43
C VAL A 201 -21.93 10.11 9.96
N ARG A 202 -22.20 9.84 8.68
CA ARG A 202 -22.18 8.47 8.13
C ARG A 202 -20.83 7.79 8.34
N ALA A 203 -19.73 8.51 8.10
CA ALA A 203 -18.38 7.99 8.31
C ALA A 203 -18.09 7.69 9.78
N ALA A 204 -18.59 8.49 10.72
CA ALA A 204 -18.43 8.26 12.15
C ALA A 204 -19.18 7.02 12.66
N PHE A 205 -20.34 6.69 12.08
CA PHE A 205 -21.12 5.50 12.43
C PHE A 205 -20.68 4.22 11.68
N ARG A 206 -19.91 4.36 10.60
CA ARG A 206 -19.42 3.24 9.77
C ARG A 206 -18.63 2.18 10.55
N PRO A 207 -17.73 2.52 11.50
CA PRO A 207 -17.07 1.51 12.33
C PRO A 207 -18.05 0.54 13.00
N LEU A 208 -19.23 1.00 13.43
CA LEU A 208 -20.24 0.11 14.03
C LEU A 208 -20.75 -0.93 13.02
N ARG A 209 -20.93 -0.55 11.75
CA ARG A 209 -21.31 -1.48 10.68
C ARG A 209 -20.21 -2.50 10.38
N THR A 210 -18.94 -2.15 10.61
CA THR A 210 -17.80 -3.05 10.37
C THR A 210 -17.63 -4.10 11.48
N ILE A 211 -18.21 -3.91 12.67
CA ILE A 211 -18.03 -4.82 13.81
C ILE A 211 -18.42 -6.27 13.47
N SER A 212 -19.51 -6.46 12.72
CA SER A 212 -20.00 -7.79 12.31
C SER A 212 -19.03 -8.54 11.39
N ALA A 213 -18.17 -7.81 10.67
CA ALA A 213 -17.10 -8.37 9.84
C ALA A 213 -15.79 -8.55 10.63
N LEU A 214 -15.46 -7.58 11.50
CA LEU A 214 -14.21 -7.56 12.25
C LEU A 214 -14.15 -8.62 13.35
N ILE A 215 -15.26 -8.89 14.07
CA ILE A 215 -15.26 -9.90 15.13
C ILE A 215 -14.87 -11.28 14.59
N PRO A 216 -15.57 -11.87 13.59
CA PRO A 216 -15.18 -13.16 13.02
C PRO A 216 -13.74 -13.18 12.49
N TYR A 217 -13.30 -12.08 11.88
CA TYR A 217 -11.94 -11.94 11.39
C TYR A 217 -10.89 -12.00 12.51
N PHE A 218 -11.11 -11.29 13.63
CA PHE A 218 -10.21 -11.37 14.78
C PHE A 218 -10.16 -12.77 15.39
N TRP A 219 -11.28 -13.48 15.44
CA TRP A 219 -11.32 -14.88 15.86
C TRP A 219 -10.53 -15.79 14.91
N PHE A 220 -10.69 -15.60 13.60
CA PHE A 220 -9.93 -16.31 12.57
C PHE A 220 -8.42 -16.12 12.76
N ILE A 221 -7.94 -14.87 12.83
CA ILE A 221 -6.51 -14.57 13.03
C ILE A 221 -6.00 -15.15 14.35
N ARG A 222 -6.75 -14.99 15.45
CA ARG A 222 -6.38 -15.52 16.75
C ARG A 222 -6.25 -17.04 16.74
N ASN A 223 -7.21 -17.74 16.14
CA ASN A 223 -7.23 -19.20 16.09
C ASN A 223 -6.10 -19.73 15.20
N MET A 224 -5.88 -19.12 14.05
CA MET A 224 -4.78 -19.44 13.15
C MET A 224 -3.42 -19.25 13.84
N ARG A 225 -3.20 -18.11 14.51
CA ARG A 225 -1.97 -17.83 15.27
C ARG A 225 -1.77 -18.84 16.39
N ARG A 226 -2.81 -19.17 17.16
CA ARG A 226 -2.76 -20.18 18.23
C ARG A 226 -2.44 -21.58 17.71
N ALA A 227 -3.02 -21.99 16.58
CA ALA A 227 -2.74 -23.29 15.96
C ALA A 227 -1.25 -23.40 15.55
N ALA A 228 -0.60 -22.29 15.21
CA ALA A 228 0.83 -22.21 14.95
C ALA A 228 1.71 -22.01 16.20
N GLY A 229 1.13 -22.10 17.41
CA GLY A 229 1.84 -21.96 18.69
C GLY A 229 2.01 -20.52 19.19
N VAL A 230 1.43 -19.53 18.52
CA VAL A 230 1.53 -18.11 18.91
C VAL A 230 0.42 -17.76 19.91
N THR A 231 0.80 -17.59 21.18
CA THR A 231 -0.14 -17.35 22.29
C THR A 231 -0.24 -15.87 22.72
N TYR A 232 0.71 -15.04 22.32
CA TYR A 232 0.72 -13.60 22.62
C TYR A 232 -0.10 -12.77 21.62
N SER A 233 -0.48 -11.57 22.05
CA SER A 233 -1.21 -10.60 21.23
C SER A 233 -0.26 -9.53 20.70
N LEU A 234 -0.36 -9.23 19.40
CA LEU A 234 0.22 -8.02 18.80
C LEU A 234 -0.92 -7.02 18.64
N PHE A 235 -1.10 -6.14 19.62
CA PHE A 235 -2.16 -5.13 19.54
C PHE A 235 -1.91 -4.19 18.34
N THR A 236 -2.97 -3.92 17.57
CA THR A 236 -2.92 -2.86 16.55
C THR A 236 -2.82 -1.52 17.27
N VAL A 237 -1.65 -0.90 17.15
CA VAL A 237 -1.35 0.41 17.73
C VAL A 237 -1.56 1.49 16.66
N ASN A 238 -2.10 2.65 17.05
CA ASN A 238 -2.24 3.79 16.14
C ASN A 238 -0.88 4.25 15.58
N LYS A 239 0.21 4.03 16.33
CA LYS A 239 1.59 4.33 15.94
C LYS A 239 2.40 3.03 15.98
N PRO A 240 3.03 2.61 14.88
CA PRO A 240 3.72 1.33 14.80
C PRO A 240 4.99 1.31 15.66
N ASN A 241 5.41 0.10 16.05
CA ASN A 241 6.68 -0.17 16.74
C ASN A 241 7.72 -0.80 15.80
N TYR A 242 7.49 -0.71 14.49
CA TYR A 242 8.33 -1.13 13.38
C TYR A 242 8.27 -0.06 12.30
N LEU A 243 9.23 -0.06 11.37
CA LEU A 243 9.27 0.94 10.31
C LEU A 243 8.14 0.68 9.30
N VAL A 244 7.37 1.70 9.02
CA VAL A 244 6.34 1.70 7.97
C VAL A 244 6.76 2.66 6.88
N LEU A 245 7.05 2.10 5.71
CA LEU A 245 7.28 2.86 4.50
C LEU A 245 5.98 2.87 3.69
N VAL A 246 5.61 4.02 3.15
CA VAL A 246 4.43 4.16 2.30
C VAL A 246 4.88 4.50 0.88
N ASN A 247 4.57 3.61 -0.07
CA ASN A 247 4.81 3.79 -1.51
C ASN A 247 3.77 4.75 -2.12
N SER A 248 3.69 5.95 -1.55
CA SER A 248 2.88 7.07 -2.00
C SER A 248 3.54 8.36 -1.50
N PHE A 249 2.95 9.52 -1.75
CA PHE A 249 3.54 10.81 -1.43
C PHE A 249 2.50 11.88 -1.13
N TRP A 250 2.95 12.94 -0.44
CA TRP A 250 2.15 14.14 -0.20
C TRP A 250 1.84 14.83 -1.52
N GLY A 251 0.56 14.84 -1.88
CA GLY A 251 0.07 15.19 -3.20
C GLY A 251 -1.03 14.23 -3.62
N LEU A 252 -0.86 12.94 -3.34
CA LEU A 252 -1.91 11.92 -3.45
C LEU A 252 -2.48 11.55 -2.07
N GLU A 253 -1.63 11.41 -1.05
CA GLU A 253 -2.10 11.12 0.30
C GLU A 253 -2.70 12.35 0.99
N THR A 254 -3.73 12.12 1.80
CA THR A 254 -4.29 13.14 2.69
C THR A 254 -3.24 13.59 3.71
N PRO A 255 -2.83 14.87 3.71
CA PRO A 255 -1.78 15.37 4.60
C PRO A 255 -2.11 15.16 6.09
N LYS A 256 -1.12 14.64 6.85
CA LYS A 256 -1.24 14.40 8.30
C LYS A 256 0.12 14.22 8.97
N ASP A 257 0.14 14.39 10.29
CA ASP A 257 1.32 14.11 11.10
C ASP A 257 1.60 12.60 11.15
N LEU A 258 2.87 12.24 11.02
CA LEU A 258 3.35 10.86 11.10
C LEU A 258 4.33 10.69 12.27
N PRO A 259 4.33 9.53 12.96
CA PRO A 259 5.40 9.20 13.91
C PRO A 259 6.73 8.94 13.19
N PRO A 260 7.89 8.99 13.88
CA PRO A 260 9.20 8.78 13.26
C PRO A 260 9.36 7.45 12.50
N LEU A 261 8.70 6.38 12.97
CA LEU A 261 8.67 5.07 12.32
C LEU A 261 7.68 4.97 11.15
N MET A 262 7.20 6.08 10.60
CA MET A 262 6.30 6.08 9.45
C MET A 262 6.64 7.20 8.48
N ALA A 263 6.90 6.84 7.22
CA ALA A 263 7.26 7.82 6.20
C ALA A 263 6.65 7.50 4.83
N ALA A 264 6.15 8.55 4.16
CA ALA A 264 5.80 8.51 2.75
C ALA A 264 7.07 8.69 1.90
N VAL A 265 7.47 7.62 1.22
CA VAL A 265 8.74 7.51 0.47
C VAL A 265 8.53 7.18 -1.01
N GLY A 266 7.28 7.13 -1.45
CA GLY A 266 6.94 6.88 -2.85
C GLY A 266 6.97 8.14 -3.72
N PRO A 267 6.70 7.99 -5.04
CA PRO A 267 6.53 6.71 -5.71
C PRO A 267 7.89 5.99 -5.88
N ILE A 268 7.98 4.77 -5.38
CA ILE A 268 9.15 3.90 -5.52
C ILE A 268 9.04 3.25 -6.90
N LEU A 269 9.80 3.79 -7.85
CA LEU A 269 9.87 3.33 -9.22
C LEU A 269 11.32 2.99 -9.54
N ALA A 270 11.53 1.95 -10.36
CA ALA A 270 12.83 1.68 -10.95
C ALA A 270 13.27 2.86 -11.83
N ASP A 271 14.56 3.13 -11.91
CA ASP A 271 15.06 4.21 -12.77
C ASP A 271 14.90 3.88 -14.26
N GLU A 272 15.00 2.59 -14.59
CA GLU A 272 14.84 2.06 -15.94
C GLU A 272 13.53 1.26 -16.08
N TYR A 273 13.00 1.21 -17.30
CA TYR A 273 11.83 0.43 -17.66
C TYR A 273 11.93 -0.04 -19.12
N PRO A 274 11.26 -1.15 -19.50
CA PRO A 274 11.34 -1.68 -20.85
C PRO A 274 10.88 -0.66 -21.89
N SER A 275 11.57 -0.62 -23.05
CA SER A 275 11.18 0.21 -24.19
C SER A 275 9.89 -0.28 -24.84
N LEU A 276 9.29 0.56 -25.69
CA LEU A 276 8.18 0.18 -26.55
C LEU A 276 8.63 -0.91 -27.55
N ASP A 277 7.68 -1.74 -27.99
CA ASP A 277 7.88 -2.65 -29.12
C ASP A 277 7.52 -1.97 -30.45
N ASP A 278 7.88 -2.60 -31.56
CA ASP A 278 7.66 -2.04 -32.91
C ASP A 278 6.19 -1.70 -33.20
N LYS A 279 5.24 -2.44 -32.60
CA LYS A 279 3.81 -2.21 -32.82
C LYS A 279 3.35 -0.94 -32.11
N LEU A 280 3.82 -0.73 -30.88
CA LEU A 280 3.55 0.49 -30.12
C LEU A 280 4.22 1.70 -30.77
N GLU A 281 5.47 1.56 -31.22
CA GLU A 281 6.17 2.63 -31.95
C GLU A 281 5.43 3.01 -33.24
N ALA A 282 4.96 2.03 -34.01
CA ALA A 282 4.17 2.30 -35.22
C ALA A 282 2.85 3.03 -34.93
N LEU A 283 2.20 2.73 -33.79
CA LEU A 283 0.98 3.44 -33.37
C LEU A 283 1.29 4.90 -33.02
N PHE A 284 2.32 5.15 -32.21
CA PHE A 284 2.71 6.52 -31.84
C PHE A 284 3.27 7.34 -33.01
N ALA A 285 3.81 6.69 -34.05
CA ALA A 285 4.21 7.36 -35.28
C ALA A 285 3.02 7.88 -36.10
N SER A 286 1.81 7.35 -35.88
CA SER A 286 0.62 7.65 -36.67
C SER A 286 -0.50 8.35 -35.89
N HIS A 287 -0.40 8.42 -34.56
CA HIS A 287 -1.42 8.96 -33.67
C HIS A 287 -0.77 9.84 -32.60
N HIS A 288 -1.36 11.00 -32.33
CA HIS A 288 -0.80 12.03 -31.45
C HIS A 288 -1.67 12.35 -30.23
N ARG A 289 -2.85 11.73 -30.15
CA ARG A 289 -3.87 11.93 -29.10
C ARG A 289 -4.35 10.57 -28.63
N VAL A 290 -3.47 9.85 -27.96
CA VAL A 290 -3.64 8.46 -27.58
C VAL A 290 -4.26 8.32 -26.19
N VAL A 291 -5.31 7.51 -26.09
CA VAL A 291 -5.83 7.02 -24.81
C VAL A 291 -5.18 5.68 -24.50
N PHE A 292 -4.55 5.59 -23.34
CA PHE A 292 -4.04 4.34 -22.80
C PHE A 292 -5.07 3.74 -21.81
N ILE A 293 -5.34 2.44 -21.92
CA ILE A 293 -6.31 1.73 -21.08
C ILE A 293 -5.66 0.51 -20.47
N SER A 294 -5.63 0.45 -19.14
CA SER A 294 -5.14 -0.72 -18.39
C SER A 294 -5.87 -0.85 -17.05
N PHE A 295 -6.66 -1.90 -16.92
CA PHE A 295 -7.35 -2.24 -15.67
C PHE A 295 -6.54 -3.22 -14.79
N GLY A 296 -5.27 -3.44 -15.12
CA GLY A 296 -4.39 -4.33 -14.37
C GLY A 296 -4.60 -5.81 -14.71
N THR A 297 -3.92 -6.68 -13.97
CA THR A 297 -3.80 -8.11 -14.31
C THR A 297 -4.98 -8.96 -13.87
N HIS A 298 -5.78 -8.50 -12.90
CA HIS A 298 -6.79 -9.31 -12.22
C HIS A 298 -8.22 -8.79 -12.37
N VAL A 299 -8.41 -7.58 -12.92
CA VAL A 299 -9.75 -7.05 -13.20
C VAL A 299 -10.32 -7.78 -14.41
N LEU A 300 -11.57 -8.21 -14.28
CA LEU A 300 -12.40 -8.78 -15.33
C LEU A 300 -13.60 -7.86 -15.51
N VAL A 301 -13.42 -6.83 -16.35
CA VAL A 301 -14.45 -5.84 -16.67
C VAL A 301 -15.67 -6.57 -17.25
N PRO A 302 -16.85 -6.43 -16.62
CA PRO A 302 -18.08 -7.06 -17.09
C PRO A 302 -18.46 -6.63 -18.51
N PRO A 303 -19.13 -7.49 -19.30
CA PRO A 303 -19.51 -7.18 -20.68
C PRO A 303 -20.31 -5.87 -20.82
N GLU A 304 -21.20 -5.57 -19.88
CA GLU A 304 -21.99 -4.34 -19.86
C GLU A 304 -21.13 -3.08 -19.63
N TYR A 305 -20.03 -3.20 -18.87
CA TYR A 305 -19.07 -2.11 -18.68
C TYR A 305 -18.22 -1.92 -19.93
N LEU A 306 -17.75 -3.01 -20.53
CA LEU A 306 -17.01 -2.96 -21.79
C LEU A 306 -17.80 -2.25 -22.88
N GLN A 307 -19.10 -2.56 -23.00
CA GLN A 307 -19.97 -1.90 -23.98
C GLN A 307 -20.05 -0.38 -23.75
N ARG A 308 -20.24 0.06 -22.50
CA ARG A 308 -20.27 1.49 -22.13
C ARG A 308 -18.96 2.20 -22.49
N LEU A 309 -17.84 1.55 -22.20
CA LEU A 309 -16.50 2.08 -22.49
C LEU A 309 -16.25 2.18 -23.99
N LEU A 310 -16.55 1.12 -24.75
CA LEU A 310 -16.38 1.08 -26.21
C LEU A 310 -17.20 2.15 -26.92
N LEU A 311 -18.46 2.34 -26.50
CA LEU A 311 -19.32 3.39 -27.04
C LEU A 311 -18.71 4.77 -26.80
N ALA A 312 -18.34 5.07 -25.55
CA ALA A 312 -17.77 6.36 -25.20
C ALA A 312 -16.45 6.65 -25.94
N LEU A 313 -15.55 5.67 -26.02
CA LEU A 313 -14.27 5.79 -26.72
C LEU A 313 -14.45 5.96 -28.23
N SER A 314 -15.43 5.27 -28.82
CA SER A 314 -15.76 5.44 -30.24
C SER A 314 -16.28 6.84 -30.53
N SER A 315 -17.13 7.39 -29.64
CA SER A 315 -17.60 8.78 -29.77
C SER A 315 -16.44 9.79 -29.64
N LEU A 316 -15.46 9.57 -28.75
CA LEU A 316 -14.28 10.43 -28.67
C LEU A 316 -13.44 10.42 -29.96
N LEU A 317 -13.33 9.27 -30.62
CA LEU A 317 -12.66 9.14 -31.93
C LEU A 317 -13.45 9.87 -33.03
N GLU A 318 -14.77 9.69 -33.07
CA GLU A 318 -15.66 10.36 -34.03
C GLU A 318 -15.64 11.89 -33.88
N GLU A 319 -15.53 12.39 -32.64
CA GLU A 319 -15.38 13.81 -32.33
C GLU A 319 -13.97 14.37 -32.63
N GLY A 320 -13.00 13.51 -32.96
CA GLY A 320 -11.60 13.90 -33.17
C GLY A 320 -10.89 14.37 -31.89
N LEU A 321 -11.45 14.09 -30.71
CA LEU A 321 -10.84 14.43 -29.43
C LEU A 321 -9.66 13.52 -29.10
N ILE A 322 -9.66 12.31 -29.67
CA ILE A 322 -8.57 11.33 -29.62
C ILE A 322 -8.40 10.75 -31.02
N ASP A 323 -7.24 10.18 -31.32
CA ASP A 323 -6.98 9.54 -32.62
C ASP A 323 -6.49 8.09 -32.47
N GLY A 324 -5.93 7.71 -31.31
CA GLY A 324 -5.45 6.35 -31.03
C GLY A 324 -5.87 5.83 -29.67
N ILE A 325 -6.00 4.51 -29.57
CA ILE A 325 -6.32 3.80 -28.32
C ILE A 325 -5.41 2.59 -28.19
N ILE A 326 -4.70 2.52 -27.07
CA ILE A 326 -3.98 1.31 -26.64
C ILE A 326 -4.74 0.69 -25.48
N TRP A 327 -5.26 -0.51 -25.65
CA TRP A 327 -5.97 -1.24 -24.59
C TRP A 327 -5.24 -2.53 -24.23
N VAL A 328 -4.71 -2.57 -23.00
CA VAL A 328 -4.14 -3.79 -22.43
C VAL A 328 -5.26 -4.69 -21.93
N ALA A 329 -5.51 -5.77 -22.65
CA ALA A 329 -6.53 -6.77 -22.34
C ALA A 329 -5.94 -8.19 -22.48
N LYS A 330 -5.77 -8.87 -21.35
CA LYS A 330 -5.38 -10.29 -21.31
C LYS A 330 -6.48 -11.19 -21.85
N ASP A 331 -6.15 -12.43 -22.19
CA ASP A 331 -7.08 -13.39 -22.78
C ASP A 331 -8.38 -13.55 -21.96
N ALA A 332 -8.28 -13.67 -20.63
CA ALA A 332 -9.44 -13.77 -19.74
C ALA A 332 -10.38 -12.55 -19.82
N GLN A 333 -9.84 -11.36 -20.09
CA GLN A 333 -10.64 -10.16 -20.33
C GLN A 333 -11.18 -10.13 -21.77
N ARG A 334 -10.37 -10.54 -22.75
CA ARG A 334 -10.76 -10.59 -24.18
C ARG A 334 -11.97 -11.50 -24.41
N THR A 335 -12.13 -12.56 -23.63
CA THR A 335 -13.30 -13.45 -23.71
C THR A 335 -14.61 -12.80 -23.22
N GLN A 336 -14.53 -11.72 -22.43
CA GLN A 336 -15.72 -10.99 -21.98
C GLN A 336 -16.31 -10.07 -23.07
N PHE A 337 -15.58 -9.79 -24.13
CA PHE A 337 -16.05 -8.93 -25.22
C PHE A 337 -17.04 -9.69 -26.11
N ASN A 338 -18.21 -9.09 -26.34
CA ASN A 338 -19.13 -9.57 -27.36
C ASN A 338 -18.60 -9.21 -28.76
N ARG A 339 -17.88 -10.13 -29.40
CA ARG A 339 -17.26 -9.94 -30.72
C ARG A 339 -18.25 -9.57 -31.83
N ALA A 340 -19.51 -10.00 -31.72
CA ALA A 340 -20.54 -9.74 -32.72
C ALA A 340 -21.15 -8.34 -32.63
N HIS A 341 -20.93 -7.65 -31.51
CA HIS A 341 -21.48 -6.32 -31.26
C HIS A 341 -20.84 -5.26 -32.18
N CYS A 342 -21.64 -4.30 -32.64
CA CYS A 342 -21.15 -3.12 -33.36
C CYS A 342 -20.82 -2.00 -32.38
N ILE A 343 -19.74 -1.26 -32.64
CA ILE A 343 -19.17 -0.29 -31.69
C ILE A 343 -20.04 0.95 -31.47
N ALA A 344 -20.90 1.28 -32.44
CA ALA A 344 -21.85 2.38 -32.37
C ALA A 344 -23.10 2.02 -33.19
N LYS A 345 -24.22 2.69 -32.89
CA LYS A 345 -25.48 2.48 -33.61
C LYS A 345 -25.33 3.01 -35.05
N GLY A 346 -25.30 2.10 -36.03
CA GLY A 346 -25.07 2.44 -37.45
C GLY A 346 -23.61 2.32 -37.91
N SER A 347 -22.70 1.85 -37.06
CA SER A 347 -21.33 1.50 -37.46
C SER A 347 -21.26 0.05 -37.96
N ASP A 348 -20.54 -0.16 -39.06
CA ASP A 348 -20.23 -1.49 -39.58
C ASP A 348 -19.05 -2.17 -38.85
N VAL A 349 -18.31 -1.41 -38.02
CA VAL A 349 -17.14 -1.93 -37.31
C VAL A 349 -17.57 -2.79 -36.13
N ARG A 350 -17.14 -4.05 -36.15
CA ARG A 350 -17.42 -5.02 -35.09
C ARG A 350 -16.34 -5.01 -34.02
N VAL A 351 -16.72 -5.28 -32.78
CA VAL A 351 -15.77 -5.45 -31.66
C VAL A 351 -14.73 -6.54 -31.97
N GLY A 352 -15.13 -7.62 -32.65
CA GLY A 352 -14.20 -8.66 -33.09
C GLY A 352 -13.06 -8.12 -33.98
N GLU A 353 -13.35 -7.16 -34.86
CA GLU A 353 -12.34 -6.56 -35.74
C GLU A 353 -11.37 -5.65 -34.98
N LEU A 354 -11.85 -4.98 -33.94
CA LEU A 354 -11.00 -4.21 -33.03
C LEU A 354 -10.06 -5.13 -32.25
N LEU A 355 -10.59 -6.23 -31.69
CA LEU A 355 -9.79 -7.22 -30.96
C LEU A 355 -8.76 -7.91 -31.86
N ASP A 356 -9.03 -8.01 -33.15
CA ASP A 356 -8.10 -8.56 -34.15
C ASP A 356 -7.13 -7.49 -34.68
N ASN A 357 -7.15 -6.27 -34.14
CA ASN A 357 -6.32 -5.13 -34.52
C ASN A 357 -6.41 -4.77 -36.02
N LYS A 358 -7.61 -4.90 -36.62
CA LYS A 358 -7.86 -4.53 -38.02
C LYS A 358 -8.14 -3.04 -38.20
N ASN A 359 -8.59 -2.37 -37.14
CA ASN A 359 -8.80 -0.93 -37.12
C ASN A 359 -7.51 -0.22 -36.69
N ARG A 360 -7.04 0.75 -37.48
CA ARG A 360 -5.76 1.44 -37.24
C ARG A 360 -5.72 2.28 -35.96
N ALA A 361 -6.88 2.76 -35.50
CA ALA A 361 -6.98 3.58 -34.28
C ALA A 361 -6.96 2.73 -33.00
N TRP A 362 -7.14 1.41 -33.08
CA TRP A 362 -7.25 0.54 -31.91
C TRP A 362 -6.13 -0.49 -31.88
N LEU A 363 -5.45 -0.58 -30.74
CA LEU A 363 -4.47 -1.62 -30.46
C LEU A 363 -4.81 -2.35 -29.16
N PHE A 364 -5.29 -3.58 -29.29
CA PHE A 364 -5.46 -4.54 -28.21
C PHE A 364 -4.23 -5.42 -28.06
N THR A 365 -3.64 -5.42 -26.86
CA THR A 365 -2.46 -6.23 -26.52
C THR A 365 -2.61 -6.89 -25.15
N PRO A 366 -2.11 -8.12 -24.92
CA PRO A 366 -2.16 -8.75 -23.60
C PRO A 366 -1.17 -8.13 -22.59
N PHE A 367 -0.17 -7.39 -23.08
CA PHE A 367 0.85 -6.74 -22.26
C PHE A 367 1.39 -5.50 -22.98
N ALA A 368 1.73 -4.46 -22.21
CA ALA A 368 2.47 -3.32 -22.71
C ALA A 368 3.35 -2.72 -21.61
N PRO A 369 4.53 -2.17 -21.94
CA PRO A 369 5.39 -1.46 -20.99
C PRO A 369 4.73 -0.14 -20.58
N GLN A 370 3.89 -0.19 -19.52
CA GLN A 370 3.03 0.90 -19.08
C GLN A 370 3.77 2.23 -18.91
N ARG A 371 4.93 2.23 -18.25
CA ARG A 371 5.72 3.46 -18.05
C ARG A 371 6.23 4.05 -19.36
N ALA A 372 6.65 3.24 -20.31
CA ALA A 372 7.07 3.73 -21.62
C ALA A 372 5.92 4.39 -22.39
N ILE A 373 4.71 3.84 -22.30
CA ILE A 373 3.50 4.45 -22.88
C ILE A 373 3.16 5.77 -22.18
N LEU A 374 3.17 5.79 -20.85
CA LEU A 374 2.84 7.00 -20.08
C LEU A 374 3.88 8.12 -20.28
N ASP A 375 5.13 7.78 -20.59
CA ASP A 375 6.18 8.76 -20.87
C ASP A 375 6.03 9.44 -22.23
N ARG A 376 5.20 8.89 -23.13
CA ARG A 376 4.93 9.48 -24.44
C ARG A 376 4.07 10.74 -24.32
N PRO A 377 4.48 11.88 -24.90
CA PRO A 377 3.65 13.09 -24.92
C PRO A 377 2.34 12.90 -25.69
N GLU A 378 2.29 11.91 -26.60
CA GLU A 378 1.09 11.55 -27.34
C GLU A 378 0.04 10.83 -26.45
N THR A 379 0.43 10.28 -25.30
CA THR A 379 -0.50 9.67 -24.35
C THR A 379 -1.16 10.75 -23.50
N ILE A 380 -2.37 11.15 -23.89
CA ILE A 380 -3.06 12.32 -23.30
C ILE A 380 -4.07 11.95 -22.20
N LEU A 381 -4.45 10.68 -22.09
CA LEU A 381 -5.36 10.20 -21.05
C LEU A 381 -5.04 8.74 -20.70
N PHE A 382 -4.97 8.46 -19.40
CA PHE A 382 -4.87 7.09 -18.89
C PHE A 382 -6.18 6.67 -18.22
N MET A 383 -6.89 5.72 -18.84
CA MET A 383 -8.02 5.05 -18.22
C MET A 383 -7.54 3.85 -17.41
N THR A 384 -7.73 3.91 -16.10
CA THR A 384 -7.10 2.97 -15.17
C THR A 384 -8.05 2.46 -14.10
N HIS A 385 -7.78 1.28 -13.59
CA HIS A 385 -8.44 0.76 -12.39
C HIS A 385 -8.05 1.50 -11.10
N GLY A 386 -7.02 2.35 -11.11
CA GLY A 386 -6.63 3.13 -9.94
C GLY A 386 -5.77 2.37 -8.92
N GLY A 387 -5.15 1.25 -9.30
CA GLY A 387 -4.17 0.59 -8.42
C GLY A 387 -3.00 1.52 -8.09
N GLY A 388 -2.48 1.44 -6.85
CA GLY A 388 -1.47 2.37 -6.34
C GLY A 388 -0.26 2.56 -7.26
N SER A 389 0.31 1.49 -7.82
CA SER A 389 1.43 1.57 -8.76
C SER A 389 1.07 2.32 -10.05
N SER A 390 -0.10 2.03 -10.65
CA SER A 390 -0.57 2.71 -11.86
C SER A 390 -0.78 4.20 -11.65
N VAL A 391 -1.36 4.60 -10.51
CA VAL A 391 -1.57 6.02 -10.19
C VAL A 391 -0.22 6.73 -9.94
N ASN A 392 0.71 6.07 -9.25
CA ASN A 392 2.06 6.59 -9.04
C ASN A 392 2.83 6.80 -10.35
N GLU A 393 2.78 5.83 -11.27
CA GLU A 393 3.42 5.94 -12.59
C GLU A 393 2.82 7.06 -13.43
N ALA A 394 1.48 7.16 -13.49
CA ALA A 394 0.80 8.21 -14.22
C ALA A 394 1.09 9.60 -13.66
N ALA A 395 1.10 9.75 -12.33
CA ALA A 395 1.51 10.99 -11.68
C ALA A 395 2.98 11.32 -11.99
N TYR A 396 3.89 10.33 -12.00
CA TYR A 396 5.32 10.54 -12.31
C TYR A 396 5.59 11.01 -13.75
N HIS A 397 4.84 10.48 -14.72
CA HIS A 397 4.96 10.88 -16.12
C HIS A 397 4.11 12.12 -16.48
N GLY A 398 3.13 12.45 -15.65
CA GLY A 398 2.27 13.61 -15.82
C GLY A 398 1.13 13.36 -16.80
N THR A 399 0.51 12.18 -16.72
CA THR A 399 -0.62 11.78 -17.55
C THR A 399 -1.93 11.92 -16.76
N PRO A 400 -2.91 12.71 -17.23
CA PRO A 400 -4.23 12.79 -16.63
C PRO A 400 -4.94 11.42 -16.61
N MET A 401 -5.79 11.20 -15.62
CA MET A 401 -6.43 9.90 -15.40
C MET A 401 -7.96 9.94 -15.43
N LEU A 402 -8.57 8.89 -15.98
CA LEU A 402 -9.96 8.54 -15.72
C LEU A 402 -9.98 7.20 -14.97
N VAL A 403 -10.36 7.25 -13.69
CA VAL A 403 -10.26 6.10 -12.78
C VAL A 403 -11.59 5.38 -12.67
N LEU A 404 -11.60 4.08 -12.94
CA LEU A 404 -12.70 3.17 -12.63
C LEU A 404 -12.23 2.14 -11.60
N GLY A 405 -12.43 2.44 -10.32
CA GLY A 405 -12.01 1.55 -9.23
C GLY A 405 -12.96 0.37 -9.05
N PHE A 406 -12.43 -0.83 -8.83
CA PHE A 406 -13.22 -2.05 -8.65
C PHE A 406 -13.26 -2.55 -7.21
N PHE A 407 -12.14 -2.45 -6.47
CA PHE A 407 -12.02 -2.97 -5.11
C PHE A 407 -10.92 -2.28 -4.29
N PHE A 408 -11.04 -2.35 -2.97
CA PHE A 408 -10.02 -1.90 -2.00
C PHE A 408 -9.43 -0.51 -2.28
N ASP A 409 -8.11 -0.42 -2.39
CA ASP A 409 -7.34 0.82 -2.52
C ASP A 409 -7.72 1.62 -3.77
N GLN A 410 -8.18 0.95 -4.83
CA GLN A 410 -8.55 1.56 -6.10
C GLN A 410 -9.62 2.65 -5.96
N LEU A 411 -10.61 2.43 -5.09
CA LEU A 411 -11.69 3.38 -4.85
C LEU A 411 -11.14 4.66 -4.18
N LEU A 412 -10.27 4.50 -3.18
CA LEU A 412 -9.61 5.62 -2.51
C LEU A 412 -8.67 6.36 -3.44
N ASN A 413 -7.90 5.64 -4.24
CA ASN A 413 -7.00 6.25 -5.22
C ASN A 413 -7.76 7.04 -6.28
N GLY A 414 -8.94 6.58 -6.71
CA GLY A 414 -9.83 7.36 -7.56
C GLY A 414 -10.24 8.69 -6.94
N LEU A 415 -10.59 8.71 -5.65
CA LEU A 415 -10.88 9.95 -4.93
C LEU A 415 -9.64 10.85 -4.83
N ARG A 416 -8.46 10.27 -4.56
CA ARG A 416 -7.19 11.03 -4.48
C ARG A 416 -6.84 11.68 -5.81
N VAL A 417 -7.00 10.96 -6.92
CA VAL A 417 -6.81 11.49 -8.27
C VAL A 417 -7.72 12.68 -8.55
N GLN A 418 -8.99 12.57 -8.15
CA GLN A 418 -9.95 13.65 -8.34
C GLN A 418 -9.66 14.87 -7.44
N GLU A 419 -9.38 14.66 -6.16
CA GLU A 419 -9.07 15.74 -5.20
C GLU A 419 -7.75 16.44 -5.53
N ALA A 420 -6.79 15.72 -6.10
CA ALA A 420 -5.52 16.29 -6.57
C ALA A 420 -5.64 17.12 -7.87
N GLY A 421 -6.79 17.09 -8.55
CA GLY A 421 -7.02 17.79 -9.82
C GLY A 421 -6.37 17.12 -11.03
N ILE A 422 -5.91 15.88 -10.91
CA ILE A 422 -5.14 15.18 -11.95
C ILE A 422 -5.98 14.16 -12.74
N GLY A 423 -7.29 14.18 -12.55
CA GLY A 423 -8.20 13.27 -13.22
C GLY A 423 -9.60 13.26 -12.62
N MET A 424 -10.41 12.30 -13.04
CA MET A 424 -11.77 12.09 -12.52
C MET A 424 -12.01 10.63 -12.18
N TYR A 425 -12.99 10.37 -11.32
CA TYR A 425 -13.36 9.02 -10.86
C TYR A 425 -14.77 8.62 -11.33
N LEU A 426 -14.94 7.38 -11.75
CA LEU A 426 -16.23 6.75 -12.11
C LEU A 426 -16.68 5.81 -10.99
N ASP A 427 -17.96 5.90 -10.61
CA ASP A 427 -18.54 4.97 -9.65
C ASP A 427 -18.96 3.67 -10.34
N LYS A 428 -18.24 2.57 -10.07
CA LYS A 428 -18.54 1.25 -10.65
C LYS A 428 -20.00 0.85 -10.51
N ALA A 429 -20.65 1.24 -9.40
CA ALA A 429 -22.02 0.86 -9.12
C ALA A 429 -23.08 1.54 -10.02
N ALA A 430 -22.75 2.66 -10.66
CA ALA A 430 -23.75 3.53 -11.30
C ALA A 430 -23.33 4.15 -12.64
N PHE A 431 -22.05 4.08 -13.03
CA PHE A 431 -21.57 4.83 -14.19
C PHE A 431 -22.26 4.44 -15.50
N THR A 432 -22.45 5.42 -16.39
CA THR A 432 -23.03 5.22 -17.72
C THR A 432 -21.99 5.49 -18.81
N GLY A 433 -22.25 5.04 -20.04
CA GLY A 433 -21.39 5.39 -21.19
C GLY A 433 -21.32 6.91 -21.42
N GLU A 434 -22.42 7.61 -21.20
CA GLU A 434 -22.47 9.08 -21.30
C GLU A 434 -21.58 9.75 -20.24
N GLU A 435 -21.57 9.22 -19.01
CA GLU A 435 -20.69 9.75 -17.96
C GLU A 435 -19.21 9.54 -18.30
N VAL A 436 -18.84 8.39 -18.89
CA VAL A 436 -17.47 8.13 -19.37
C VAL A 436 -17.09 9.15 -20.43
N LEU A 437 -17.94 9.34 -21.45
CA LEU A 437 -17.72 10.29 -22.53
C LEU A 437 -17.57 11.71 -22.00
N GLN A 438 -18.51 12.16 -21.14
CA GLN A 438 -18.50 13.51 -20.61
C GLN A 438 -17.28 13.80 -19.72
N LYS A 439 -16.88 12.84 -18.86
CA LYS A 439 -15.69 13.02 -18.01
C LYS A 439 -14.41 13.01 -18.83
N ALA A 440 -14.27 12.10 -19.80
CA ALA A 440 -13.13 12.10 -20.70
C ALA A 440 -13.06 13.41 -21.50
N ARG A 441 -14.18 13.88 -22.06
CA ARG A 441 -14.26 15.17 -22.76
C ARG A 441 -13.84 16.33 -21.86
N THR A 442 -14.29 16.35 -20.61
CA THR A 442 -13.93 17.39 -19.64
C THR A 442 -12.42 17.43 -19.38
N ILE A 443 -11.79 16.26 -19.19
CA ILE A 443 -10.34 16.17 -18.99
C ILE A 443 -9.58 16.60 -20.25
N LEU A 444 -10.01 16.16 -21.43
CA LEU A 444 -9.33 16.38 -22.71
C LEU A 444 -9.49 17.79 -23.24
N ALA A 445 -10.64 18.42 -23.02
CA ALA A 445 -10.89 19.81 -23.39
C ALA A 445 -10.15 20.78 -22.46
N ASP A 446 -10.02 20.41 -21.18
CA ASP A 446 -9.30 21.16 -20.15
C ASP A 446 -9.64 22.66 -20.15
N GLU A 447 -10.94 22.97 -20.12
CA GLU A 447 -11.41 24.36 -20.13
C GLU A 447 -10.81 25.12 -18.93
N GLY A 448 -10.05 26.17 -19.22
CA GLY A 448 -9.32 26.94 -18.20
C GLY A 448 -7.96 26.36 -17.78
N GLY A 449 -7.51 25.25 -18.38
CA GLY A 449 -6.16 24.71 -18.20
C GLY A 449 -5.88 24.09 -16.83
N VAL A 450 -6.93 23.69 -16.10
CA VAL A 450 -6.83 23.21 -14.71
C VAL A 450 -6.14 21.86 -14.64
N PHE A 451 -6.55 20.89 -15.47
CA PHE A 451 -5.95 19.56 -15.49
C PHE A 451 -4.49 19.62 -15.95
N SER A 452 -4.19 20.39 -17.00
CA SER A 452 -2.81 20.57 -17.47
C SER A 452 -1.92 21.21 -16.41
N ARG A 453 -2.39 22.25 -15.71
CA ARG A 453 -1.62 22.88 -14.63
C ARG A 453 -1.39 21.89 -13.48
N ASP A 454 -2.44 21.23 -13.03
CA ASP A 454 -2.39 20.39 -11.83
C ASP A 454 -1.62 19.09 -12.09
N ILE A 455 -1.70 18.51 -13.29
CA ILE A 455 -0.90 17.36 -13.68
C ILE A 455 0.59 17.72 -13.83
N GLN A 456 0.94 18.90 -14.36
CA GLN A 456 2.33 19.34 -14.41
C GLN A 456 2.88 19.57 -13.00
N ARG A 457 2.11 20.24 -12.13
CA ARG A 457 2.46 20.38 -10.72
C ARG A 457 2.71 19.01 -10.08
N MET A 458 1.79 18.06 -10.29
CA MET A 458 1.89 16.72 -9.71
C MET A 458 3.08 15.93 -10.27
N LYS A 459 3.37 16.04 -11.56
CA LYS A 459 4.56 15.44 -12.21
C LYS A 459 5.84 15.84 -11.52
N HIS A 460 6.02 17.14 -11.25
CA HIS A 460 7.21 17.62 -10.56
C HIS A 460 7.27 17.14 -9.11
N ILE A 461 6.15 17.16 -8.38
CA ILE A 461 6.08 16.67 -7.00
C ILE A 461 6.38 15.17 -6.92
N ALA A 462 5.80 14.36 -7.83
CA ALA A 462 6.00 12.93 -7.90
C ALA A 462 7.46 12.58 -8.23
N ARG A 463 8.10 13.29 -9.17
CA ARG A 463 9.52 13.10 -9.51
C ARG A 463 10.46 13.47 -8.35
N VAL A 464 10.19 14.57 -7.65
CA VAL A 464 10.97 14.94 -6.44
C VAL A 464 10.75 13.91 -5.34
N SER A 465 9.50 13.48 -5.13
CA SER A 465 9.16 12.50 -4.10
C SER A 465 9.70 11.12 -4.40
N SER A 466 9.83 10.73 -5.68
CA SER A 466 10.37 9.42 -6.07
C SER A 466 11.81 9.21 -5.59
N ARG A 467 12.58 10.29 -5.45
CA ARG A 467 13.94 10.27 -4.87
C ARG A 467 13.95 9.87 -3.39
N LYS A 468 12.82 9.99 -2.69
CA LYS A 468 12.68 9.57 -1.28
C LYS A 468 12.78 8.05 -1.10
N LYS A 469 12.85 7.25 -2.17
CA LYS A 469 13.29 5.85 -2.06
C LYS A 469 14.68 5.72 -1.44
N GLU A 470 15.57 6.70 -1.67
CA GLU A 470 16.85 6.80 -0.96
C GLU A 470 16.66 7.09 0.52
N TYR A 471 15.77 8.03 0.86
CA TYR A 471 15.40 8.30 2.26
C TYR A 471 14.73 7.09 2.93
N GLY A 472 13.96 6.29 2.19
CA GLY A 472 13.44 5.01 2.65
C GLY A 472 14.55 4.04 3.03
N ALA A 473 15.63 3.98 2.24
CA ALA A 473 16.82 3.22 2.59
C ALA A 473 17.57 3.82 3.79
N ASP A 474 17.66 5.15 3.91
CA ASP A 474 18.23 5.82 5.09
C ASP A 474 17.50 5.41 6.38
N LEU A 475 16.16 5.40 6.34
CA LEU A 475 15.32 4.98 7.48
C LEU A 475 15.47 3.49 7.81
N ILE A 476 15.64 2.64 6.78
CA ILE A 476 15.91 1.22 6.97
C ILE A 476 17.26 1.05 7.69
N GLU A 477 18.30 1.76 7.24
CA GLU A 477 19.63 1.73 7.84
C GLU A 477 19.62 2.28 9.27
N GLU A 478 18.92 3.38 9.53
CA GLU A 478 18.78 3.96 10.88
C GLU A 478 18.17 2.95 11.85
N VAL A 479 17.05 2.31 11.48
CA VAL A 479 16.38 1.30 12.30
C VAL A 479 17.24 0.04 12.48
N MET A 480 17.93 -0.39 11.42
CA MET A 480 18.81 -1.55 11.46
C MET A 480 20.00 -1.31 12.39
N PHE A 481 20.71 -0.19 12.24
CA PHE A 481 21.86 0.13 13.07
C PHE A 481 21.47 0.45 14.52
N ASP A 482 20.35 1.14 14.76
CA ASP A 482 19.80 1.30 16.12
C ASP A 482 19.61 -0.07 16.79
N ALA A 483 19.03 -1.03 16.07
CA ALA A 483 18.82 -2.39 16.60
C ALA A 483 20.12 -3.19 16.79
N ILE A 484 21.09 -3.10 15.88
CA ILE A 484 22.39 -3.77 15.97
C ILE A 484 23.16 -3.25 17.19
N PHE A 485 23.34 -1.93 17.30
CA PHE A 485 24.17 -1.32 18.33
C PHE A 485 23.49 -1.26 19.70
N SER A 486 22.15 -1.25 19.76
CA SER A 486 21.42 -1.37 21.03
C SER A 486 21.63 -2.71 21.75
N LYS A 487 22.08 -3.76 21.04
CA LYS A 487 22.32 -5.10 21.61
C LYS A 487 23.70 -5.24 22.28
N VAL A 488 24.64 -4.31 22.07
CA VAL A 488 26.03 -4.42 22.60
C VAL A 488 26.22 -3.55 23.86
N PRO A 489 26.63 -4.11 25.01
CA PRO A 489 27.03 -3.31 26.17
C PRO A 489 28.42 -2.65 26.04
N PRO A 490 28.62 -1.38 26.47
CA PRO A 490 29.93 -0.91 26.90
C PRO A 490 30.55 -1.86 27.92
N ALA A 491 31.86 -2.04 27.77
CA ALA A 491 32.64 -3.07 28.42
C ALA A 491 32.80 -2.90 29.95
N ASP A 492 32.59 -1.71 30.52
CA ASP A 492 32.86 -1.50 31.95
C ASP A 492 31.87 -0.60 32.72
N GLU A 493 31.61 -1.10 33.93
CA GLU A 493 31.22 -0.51 35.22
C GLU A 493 29.98 0.39 35.43
N GLY A 494 29.28 0.10 36.54
CA GLY A 494 28.62 1.10 37.37
C GLY A 494 27.19 0.79 37.75
N ASP A 495 26.27 0.78 36.78
CA ASP A 495 24.84 0.72 37.13
C ASP A 495 23.97 0.07 36.04
N LYS A 496 23.90 -1.26 36.09
CA LYS A 496 23.28 -2.11 35.07
C LYS A 496 21.78 -1.83 34.88
N LEU A 497 21.05 -1.33 35.89
CA LEU A 497 19.59 -1.17 35.80
C LEU A 497 19.16 0.17 35.19
N MET A 498 19.86 1.27 35.52
CA MET A 498 19.61 2.60 34.95
C MET A 498 20.08 2.72 33.49
N MET A 499 21.20 2.09 33.14
CA MET A 499 21.73 2.09 31.77
C MET A 499 20.92 1.22 30.80
N VAL A 500 20.47 0.02 31.21
CA VAL A 500 19.61 -0.83 30.37
C VAL A 500 18.27 -0.16 30.05
N ARG A 501 17.72 0.66 30.97
CA ARG A 501 16.54 1.50 30.71
C ARG A 501 16.79 2.68 29.76
N ARG A 502 18.04 3.16 29.64
CA ARG A 502 18.45 4.30 28.79
C ARG A 502 19.02 3.91 27.41
N ARG A 503 19.38 2.65 27.19
CA ARG A 503 20.12 2.21 25.99
C ARG A 503 19.34 2.08 24.69
N ARG A 504 18.02 2.16 24.72
CA ARG A 504 17.30 2.56 23.52
C ARG A 504 17.24 4.07 23.54
N PRO A 505 18.05 4.82 22.77
CA PRO A 505 17.63 6.15 22.39
C PRO A 505 16.27 5.98 21.73
N MET A 506 15.20 6.21 22.47
CA MET A 506 13.82 6.01 22.00
C MET A 506 13.39 7.15 21.07
N HIS A 507 14.32 7.62 20.24
CA HIS A 507 14.13 8.72 19.30
C HIS A 507 13.13 8.33 18.20
N LEU A 508 13.05 7.04 17.86
CA LEU A 508 12.11 6.50 16.88
C LEU A 508 10.67 6.34 17.40
N GLN A 509 10.43 6.48 18.71
CA GLN A 509 9.09 6.35 19.29
C GLN A 509 8.66 7.63 20.00
N THR A 510 7.44 8.11 19.69
CA THR A 510 6.89 9.28 20.37
C THR A 510 6.56 8.97 21.83
N ALA A 511 6.53 9.99 22.70
CA ALA A 511 6.30 9.76 24.13
C ALA A 511 4.96 9.08 24.43
N ASP A 512 3.91 9.43 23.68
CA ASP A 512 2.55 8.89 23.84
C ASP A 512 2.45 7.39 23.52
N SER A 513 3.31 6.85 22.64
CA SER A 513 3.31 5.41 22.35
C SER A 513 3.88 4.56 23.49
N ARG A 514 4.47 5.20 24.50
CA ARG A 514 5.17 4.55 25.62
C ARG A 514 4.48 4.77 26.97
N MET A 515 3.32 5.42 26.98
CA MET A 515 2.54 5.68 28.19
C MET A 515 1.12 5.15 28.05
N SER A 516 0.40 5.06 29.16
CA SER A 516 -1.00 4.64 29.13
C SER A 516 -1.84 5.64 28.33
N VAL A 517 -2.92 5.16 27.70
CA VAL A 517 -3.85 6.00 26.93
C VAL A 517 -4.42 7.15 27.77
N TRP A 518 -4.63 6.92 29.07
CA TRP A 518 -5.08 7.93 30.02
C TRP A 518 -4.11 9.11 30.09
N LYS A 519 -2.82 8.83 30.30
CA LYS A 519 -1.79 9.87 30.39
C LYS A 519 -1.52 10.51 29.03
N ALA A 520 -1.47 9.71 27.97
CA ALA A 520 -1.27 10.21 26.61
C ALA A 520 -2.34 11.22 26.16
N ARG A 521 -3.59 11.05 26.63
CA ARG A 521 -4.72 11.91 26.30
C ARG A 521 -5.10 12.89 27.41
N ASN A 522 -4.33 12.96 28.50
CA ASN A 522 -4.63 13.76 29.68
C ASN A 522 -6.04 13.53 30.24
N TRP A 523 -6.57 12.30 30.11
CA TRP A 523 -7.90 11.96 30.62
C TRP A 523 -7.94 11.97 32.14
N ASP A 524 -6.83 11.61 32.78
CA ASP A 524 -6.62 11.76 34.22
C ASP A 524 -6.78 13.23 34.67
N LEU A 525 -6.12 14.16 33.98
CA LEU A 525 -6.23 15.59 34.24
C LEU A 525 -7.63 16.13 33.93
N THR A 526 -8.26 15.64 32.86
CA THR A 526 -9.62 16.06 32.46
C THR A 526 -10.64 15.67 33.52
N VAL A 527 -10.60 14.41 33.97
CA VAL A 527 -11.48 13.91 35.03
C VAL A 527 -11.23 14.67 36.34
N LEU A 528 -9.97 14.90 36.71
CA LEU A 528 -9.65 15.68 37.90
C LEU A 528 -10.21 17.11 37.80
N GLY A 529 -10.06 17.77 36.65
CA GLY A 529 -10.61 19.12 36.41
C GLY A 529 -12.14 19.18 36.50
N LEU A 530 -12.83 18.17 35.96
CA LEU A 530 -14.29 18.06 36.06
C LEU A 530 -14.74 17.86 37.52
N LEU A 531 -14.04 17.01 38.28
CA LEU A 531 -14.34 16.78 39.70
C LEU A 531 -14.11 18.04 40.55
N VAL A 532 -13.01 18.77 40.31
CA VAL A 532 -12.71 20.03 41.00
C VAL A 532 -13.78 21.08 40.67
N THR A 533 -14.10 21.26 39.39
CA THR A 533 -15.13 22.23 38.95
C THR A 533 -16.50 21.89 39.51
N GLY A 534 -16.90 20.61 39.44
CA GLY A 534 -18.16 20.13 40.00
C GLY A 534 -18.25 20.35 41.52
N SER A 535 -17.14 20.20 42.24
CA SER A 535 -17.07 20.47 43.69
C SER A 535 -17.28 21.95 44.00
N PHE A 536 -16.64 22.87 43.25
CA PHE A 536 -16.86 24.31 43.41
C PHE A 536 -18.30 24.73 43.11
N VAL A 537 -18.89 24.21 42.02
CA VAL A 537 -20.29 24.45 41.67
C VAL A 537 -21.22 23.92 42.77
N GLY A 538 -20.94 22.73 43.31
CA GLY A 538 -21.70 22.15 44.42
C GLY A 538 -21.65 22.99 45.68
N VAL A 539 -20.46 23.46 46.09
CA VAL A 539 -20.29 24.35 47.25
C VAL A 539 -21.00 25.68 47.04
N ALA A 540 -20.84 26.31 45.87
CA ALA A 540 -21.51 27.56 45.52
C ALA A 540 -23.04 27.41 45.53
N TYR A 541 -23.57 26.30 44.99
CA TYR A 541 -25.00 26.01 45.00
C TYR A 541 -25.53 25.79 46.42
N VAL A 542 -24.82 25.02 47.27
CA VAL A 542 -25.21 24.84 48.68
C VAL A 542 -25.17 26.18 49.43
N GLY A 543 -24.16 27.01 49.19
CA GLY A 543 -24.06 28.36 49.74
C GLY A 543 -25.23 29.25 49.31
N TYR A 544 -25.56 29.26 48.02
CA TYR A 544 -26.70 29.99 47.46
C TYR A 544 -28.04 29.52 48.05
N VAL A 545 -28.27 28.21 48.15
CA VAL A 545 -29.50 27.64 48.75
C VAL A 545 -29.60 28.02 50.23
N ARG A 546 -28.48 28.06 50.97
CA ARG A 546 -28.47 28.52 52.36
C ARG A 546 -28.79 30.01 52.47
N LEU A 547 -28.22 30.85 51.61
CA LEU A 547 -28.48 32.29 51.55
C LEU A 547 -29.94 32.63 51.22
N ILE A 548 -30.62 31.81 50.41
CA ILE A 548 -32.06 32.01 50.10
C ILE A 548 -32.95 31.55 51.26
N LYS A 549 -32.50 30.58 52.05
CA LYS A 549 -33.28 30.02 53.17
C LYS A 549 -33.09 30.78 54.47
N SER A 550 -32.01 31.55 54.61
CA SER A 550 -31.81 32.56 55.67
C SER A 550 -32.47 33.86 55.30
#